data_AF-A0A842VT92-F1
#
_entry.id   AF-A0A842VT92-F1
#
_cell.length_a   1.000
_cell.length_b   1.000
_cell.length_c   1.000
_cell.angle_alpha   90.00
_cell.angle_beta   90.00
_cell.angle_gamma   90.00
#
_symmetry.space_group_name_H-M   'P 1'
#
loop_
_entity.id
_entity.type
_entity.pdbx_description
1 polymer ?
#
loop_
_entity_poly.entity_id
_entity_poly.type
_entity_poly.pdbx_seq_one_letter_code
_entity_poly.pdbx_strand_id
1 'polypeptide(L)'
;MEREQNSEEGSVFFEDIVKKTKTGVTFPKSLRDELFDEDKDYFFRMVVPSEKNKIVLEFLTEEQAKQLSESSKSKKKPTSEKRKSKSPKKAKTSKGPEPNWSKYFVYDFENQQKVKPILESAFHKFAQDPPDLEDAMGRVKYSLISFLTSTKTENAKLYFSVVKFLVDVIEYFNQPYLIEWMFEKLIPNIKSKFLYESSLLELVEVCLKLKKLDEAQLYLFYVLKSIDEYSEAEVYNVMNSFKQLVSKTRDFERSEKIDLLLKEKLLEYGQGVKNIDYKIQIVEFLEDLNYIQMAYNFAKEIQKNLPPESTRVEHVRKLVKRLHSKPIEYQ
;
A
#
# COMPACT_ATOMS: atom_id res chain seq x y z
N MET A 1 41.41 58.69 10.91
CA MET A 1 40.07 59.29 11.12
C MET A 1 39.18 58.65 10.07
N GLU A 2 38.64 57.46 10.36
CA GLU A 2 37.32 57.24 11.01
C GLU A 2 36.18 57.57 10.02
N ARG A 3 35.56 56.55 9.40
CA ARG A 3 34.26 55.88 9.77
C ARG A 3 33.11 56.89 9.81
N GLU A 4 32.04 56.71 9.05
CA GLU A 4 30.98 55.67 9.15
C GLU A 4 30.55 55.19 7.73
N GLN A 5 30.51 53.91 7.36
CA GLN A 5 29.56 52.84 7.73
C GLN A 5 28.08 53.26 7.70
N ASN A 6 27.48 53.25 6.51
CA ASN A 6 26.06 52.91 6.35
C ASN A 6 25.98 51.50 5.76
N SER A 7 25.74 50.53 6.64
CA SER A 7 25.48 49.14 6.33
C SER A 7 24.25 49.00 5.44
N GLU A 8 24.42 48.31 4.31
CA GLU A 8 23.38 47.91 3.37
C GLU A 8 22.30 47.07 4.08
N GLU A 9 21.12 47.66 4.27
CA GLU A 9 19.92 46.93 4.65
C GLU A 9 19.47 46.05 3.47
N GLY A 10 19.56 44.73 3.65
CA GLY A 10 18.93 43.75 2.78
C GLY A 10 19.89 42.99 1.86
N SER A 11 21.00 42.49 2.40
CA SER A 11 21.82 41.48 1.71
C SER A 11 20.94 40.28 1.32
N VAL A 12 20.82 40.03 0.02
CA VAL A 12 20.09 38.86 -0.51
C VAL A 12 20.78 37.59 0.00
N PHE A 13 20.08 36.83 0.83
CA PHE A 13 20.61 35.62 1.47
C PHE A 13 20.92 34.51 0.45
N PHE A 14 20.09 34.38 -0.59
CA PHE A 14 20.26 33.39 -1.65
C PHE A 14 19.49 33.79 -2.91
N GLU A 15 20.11 33.68 -4.08
CA GLU A 15 19.47 33.92 -5.38
C GLU A 15 19.86 32.81 -6.38
N ASP A 16 18.86 32.18 -7.00
CA ASP A 16 19.06 31.17 -8.04
C ASP A 16 17.87 31.18 -9.02
N ILE A 17 18.13 30.83 -10.29
CA ILE A 17 17.10 30.79 -11.34
C ILE A 17 16.52 29.37 -11.40
N VAL A 18 15.38 29.17 -10.71
CA VAL A 18 14.73 27.86 -10.65
C VAL A 18 13.69 27.69 -11.76
N LYS A 19 13.88 26.69 -12.61
CA LYS A 19 12.89 26.29 -13.62
C LYS A 19 11.86 25.35 -13.01
N LYS A 20 10.56 25.63 -13.26
CA LYS A 20 9.47 24.72 -12.88
C LYS A 20 9.65 23.36 -13.54
N THR A 21 9.70 22.30 -12.74
CA THR A 21 9.75 20.91 -13.20
C THR A 21 8.34 20.31 -13.21
N LYS A 22 8.20 19.06 -13.68
CA LYS A 22 6.92 18.34 -13.68
C LYS A 22 6.34 18.13 -12.27
N THR A 23 7.18 18.19 -11.22
CA THR A 23 6.80 18.01 -9.81
C THR A 23 6.53 19.32 -9.06
N GLY A 24 6.89 20.48 -9.62
CA GLY A 24 6.65 21.79 -9.01
C GLY A 24 7.86 22.72 -9.07
N VAL A 25 7.92 23.68 -8.15
CA VAL A 25 9.12 24.47 -7.88
C VAL A 25 9.81 23.83 -6.68
N THR A 26 11.03 23.35 -6.86
CA THR A 26 11.83 22.70 -5.81
C THR A 26 12.90 23.66 -5.33
N PHE A 27 13.14 23.71 -4.01
CA PHE A 27 14.29 24.46 -3.49
C PHE A 27 15.60 23.86 -4.03
N PRO A 28 16.53 24.70 -4.50
CA PRO A 28 17.87 24.26 -4.89
C PRO A 28 18.53 23.47 -3.77
N LYS A 29 19.35 22.49 -4.13
CA LYS A 29 20.00 21.61 -3.15
C LYS A 29 20.86 22.41 -2.16
N SER A 30 21.63 23.38 -2.65
CA SER A 30 22.42 24.30 -1.83
C SER A 30 21.59 25.03 -0.78
N LEU A 31 20.44 25.58 -1.19
CA LEU A 31 19.54 26.28 -0.26
C LEU A 31 18.90 25.33 0.76
N ARG A 32 18.64 24.08 0.39
CA ARG A 32 18.07 23.09 1.32
C ARG A 32 19.07 22.67 2.38
N ASP A 33 20.29 22.37 1.97
CA ASP A 33 21.35 21.91 2.85
C ASP A 33 21.77 23.02 3.84
N GLU A 34 21.57 24.30 3.49
CA GLU A 34 21.92 25.45 4.32
C GLU A 34 20.77 25.96 5.21
N LEU A 35 19.50 25.81 4.80
CA LEU A 35 18.33 26.27 5.57
C LEU A 35 17.69 25.18 6.44
N PHE A 36 17.90 23.90 6.14
CA PHE A 36 17.19 22.79 6.78
C PHE A 36 18.16 21.81 7.44
N ASP A 37 18.40 22.02 8.73
CA ASP A 37 19.11 21.07 9.59
C ASP A 37 18.24 19.84 9.90
N GLU A 38 18.83 18.64 10.00
CA GLU A 38 18.11 17.35 9.89
C GLU A 38 17.10 17.05 11.02
N ASP A 39 17.13 17.78 12.14
CA ASP A 39 16.34 17.47 13.35
C ASP A 39 15.37 18.58 13.82
N LYS A 40 14.93 19.49 12.95
CA LYS A 40 13.92 20.51 13.30
C LYS A 40 12.79 20.65 12.29
N ASP A 41 11.57 20.83 12.78
CA ASP A 41 10.41 21.19 11.97
C ASP A 41 10.45 22.68 11.61
N TYR A 42 10.37 22.99 10.32
CA TYR A 42 10.36 24.37 9.81
C TYR A 42 8.97 24.75 9.27
N PHE A 43 8.46 25.89 9.72
CA PHE A 43 7.15 26.40 9.30
C PHE A 43 7.30 27.64 8.42
N PHE A 44 6.51 27.68 7.35
CA PHE A 44 6.55 28.77 6.38
C PHE A 44 5.16 29.36 6.15
N ARG A 45 5.12 30.69 6.06
CA ARG A 45 4.01 31.40 5.45
C ARG A 45 4.35 31.70 4.00
N MET A 46 3.51 31.24 3.08
CA MET A 46 3.62 31.60 1.67
C MET A 46 2.62 32.69 1.32
N VAL A 47 3.10 33.84 0.87
CA VAL A 47 2.28 34.97 0.45
C VAL A 47 2.50 35.22 -1.04
N VAL A 48 1.41 35.23 -1.80
CA VAL A 48 1.41 35.61 -3.22
C VAL A 48 0.62 36.91 -3.35
N PRO A 49 1.29 38.05 -3.63
CA PRO A 49 0.63 39.32 -3.88
C PRO A 49 -0.35 39.21 -5.05
N SER A 50 -1.38 40.07 -5.07
CA SER A 50 -2.43 40.03 -6.10
C SER A 50 -1.91 40.19 -7.53
N GLU A 51 -0.78 40.89 -7.70
CA GLU A 51 -0.09 41.08 -8.98
C GLU A 51 0.68 39.84 -9.45
N LYS A 52 0.90 38.84 -8.57
CA LYS A 52 1.57 37.56 -8.86
C LYS A 52 2.98 37.69 -9.44
N ASN A 53 3.65 38.80 -9.16
CA ASN A 53 5.01 39.10 -9.60
C ASN A 53 6.10 38.44 -8.74
N LYS A 54 5.78 38.06 -7.49
CA LYS A 54 6.70 37.35 -6.60
C LYS A 54 5.95 36.37 -5.70
N ILE A 55 6.67 35.38 -5.18
CA ILE A 55 6.23 34.54 -4.07
C ILE A 55 7.12 34.88 -2.89
N VAL A 56 6.54 35.28 -1.78
CA VAL A 56 7.27 35.58 -0.55
C VAL A 56 7.09 34.41 0.42
N LEU A 57 8.20 33.86 0.88
CA LEU A 57 8.23 32.82 1.90
C LEU A 57 8.80 33.43 3.17
N GLU A 58 8.01 33.43 4.23
CA GLU A 58 8.39 33.96 5.54
C GLU A 58 8.50 32.79 6.53
N PHE A 59 9.61 32.71 7.26
CA PHE A 59 9.77 31.73 8.34
C PHE A 59 8.86 32.08 9.51
N LEU A 60 8.20 31.06 10.06
CA LEU A 60 7.36 31.18 11.24
C LEU A 60 7.95 30.36 12.39
N THR A 61 7.77 30.86 13.61
CA THR A 61 7.95 30.02 14.80
C THR A 61 6.78 29.05 14.94
N GLU A 62 6.98 27.95 15.67
CA GLU A 62 5.96 26.93 15.89
C GLU A 62 4.68 27.53 16.53
N GLU A 63 4.84 28.48 17.44
CA GLU A 63 3.74 29.19 18.10
C GLU A 63 2.93 30.05 17.11
N GLN A 64 3.61 30.74 16.18
CA GLN A 64 2.96 31.54 15.14
C GLN A 64 2.24 30.66 14.12
N ALA A 65 2.81 29.50 13.77
CA ALA A 65 2.19 28.53 12.87
C ALA A 65 0.89 27.97 13.45
N LYS A 66 0.88 27.64 14.76
CA LYS A 66 -0.31 27.18 15.49
C LYS A 66 -1.42 28.23 15.48
N GLN A 67 -1.13 29.48 15.83
CA GLN A 67 -2.11 30.58 15.83
C GLN A 67 -2.67 30.91 14.42
N LEU A 68 -1.85 30.84 13.38
CA LEU A 68 -2.28 31.08 11.99
C LEU A 68 -3.13 29.92 11.43
N SER A 69 -2.85 28.68 11.85
CA SER A 69 -3.66 27.52 11.44
C SER A 69 -5.08 27.54 12.01
N GLU A 70 -5.26 28.07 13.23
CA GLU A 70 -6.55 28.20 13.90
C GLU A 70 -7.39 29.36 13.34
N SER A 71 -6.74 30.48 13.02
CA SER A 71 -7.41 31.66 12.43
C SER A 71 -7.76 31.50 10.93
N SER A 72 -7.15 30.54 10.22
CA SER A 72 -7.43 30.25 8.80
C SER A 72 -8.73 29.45 8.57
N LYS A 73 -9.29 28.81 9.61
CA LYS A 73 -10.57 28.08 9.53
C LYS A 73 -11.80 29.00 9.52
N SER A 74 -11.66 30.29 9.87
CA SER A 74 -12.79 31.22 10.04
C SER A 74 -12.87 32.36 9.01
N LYS A 75 -12.01 32.40 7.98
CA LYS A 75 -12.06 33.43 6.91
C LYS A 75 -11.93 32.84 5.49
N LYS A 76 -12.97 32.16 5.01
CA LYS A 76 -13.19 32.02 3.55
C LYS A 76 -14.05 33.20 3.07
N LYS A 77 -13.42 34.20 2.45
CA LYS A 77 -14.11 35.23 1.66
C LYS A 77 -14.36 34.74 0.22
N PRO A 78 -15.37 35.32 -0.47
CA PRO A 78 -16.09 34.68 -1.56
C PRO A 78 -15.30 34.73 -2.87
N THR A 79 -15.33 33.62 -3.60
CA THR A 79 -14.67 33.47 -4.90
C THR A 79 -15.36 34.34 -5.95
N SER A 80 -14.60 35.26 -6.54
CA SER A 80 -15.01 36.11 -7.65
C SER A 80 -15.23 35.31 -8.93
N GLU A 81 -16.21 35.76 -9.70
CA GLU A 81 -16.65 35.21 -10.97
C GLU A 81 -15.52 35.08 -11.99
N LYS A 82 -15.34 33.88 -12.57
CA LYS A 82 -14.76 33.71 -13.90
C LYS A 82 -15.58 32.74 -14.73
N ARG A 83 -16.27 33.34 -15.71
CA ARG A 83 -16.54 32.90 -17.09
C ARG A 83 -16.79 31.41 -17.33
N LYS A 84 -18.06 31.15 -17.64
CA LYS A 84 -18.63 29.96 -18.27
C LYS A 84 -17.72 29.42 -19.41
N SER A 85 -16.99 28.34 -19.13
CA SER A 85 -16.92 27.22 -20.06
C SER A 85 -17.89 26.15 -19.53
N LYS A 86 -18.84 25.73 -20.36
CA LYS A 86 -19.80 24.67 -20.03
C LYS A 86 -19.03 23.36 -19.86
N SER A 87 -18.52 23.13 -18.65
CA SER A 87 -18.30 21.79 -18.14
C SER A 87 -19.68 21.20 -17.85
N PRO A 88 -19.99 19.97 -18.30
CA PRO A 88 -21.26 19.34 -17.96
C PRO A 88 -21.37 19.30 -16.44
N LYS A 89 -22.54 19.73 -15.94
CA LYS A 89 -22.87 19.81 -14.51
C LYS A 89 -22.32 18.58 -13.80
N LYS A 90 -21.38 18.78 -12.86
CA LYS A 90 -21.14 17.82 -11.78
C LYS A 90 -22.48 17.65 -11.08
N ALA A 91 -23.19 16.57 -11.41
CA ALA A 91 -24.20 16.06 -10.52
C ALA A 91 -23.50 15.85 -9.18
N LYS A 92 -23.97 16.54 -8.15
CA LYS A 92 -23.71 16.10 -6.77
C LYS A 92 -24.36 14.73 -6.64
N THR A 93 -23.62 13.67 -6.95
CA THR A 93 -23.84 12.33 -6.39
C THR A 93 -23.33 12.41 -4.95
N SER A 94 -24.22 12.72 -3.99
CA SER A 94 -25.06 11.79 -3.23
C SER A 94 -24.26 11.03 -2.17
N LYS A 95 -24.85 10.87 -0.98
CA LYS A 95 -24.32 10.29 0.26
C LYS A 95 -23.93 8.80 0.15
N GLY A 96 -23.06 8.44 -0.79
CA GLY A 96 -22.60 7.07 -1.03
C GLY A 96 -21.15 6.84 -0.58
N PRO A 97 -20.66 5.59 -0.62
CA PRO A 97 -19.24 5.28 -0.40
C PRO A 97 -18.36 6.05 -1.38
N GLU A 98 -17.14 6.38 -0.95
CA GLU A 98 -16.14 7.09 -1.76
C GLU A 98 -14.91 6.20 -2.02
N PRO A 99 -14.29 6.30 -3.20
CA PRO A 99 -13.10 5.51 -3.53
C PRO A 99 -11.88 5.90 -2.68
N ASN A 100 -11.19 4.90 -2.14
CA ASN A 100 -9.99 5.10 -1.33
C ASN A 100 -8.70 5.04 -2.17
N TRP A 101 -8.34 6.18 -2.77
CA TRP A 101 -7.20 6.28 -3.68
C TRP A 101 -5.86 5.88 -3.07
N SER A 102 -5.63 6.14 -1.79
CA SER A 102 -4.39 5.73 -1.10
C SER A 102 -4.27 4.21 -0.97
N LYS A 103 -5.40 3.48 -0.93
CA LYS A 103 -5.39 2.01 -0.92
C LYS A 103 -5.19 1.41 -2.31
N TYR A 104 -5.56 2.13 -3.37
CA TYR A 104 -5.44 1.63 -4.74
C TYR A 104 -4.08 1.95 -5.34
N PHE A 105 -3.61 3.19 -5.18
CA PHE A 105 -2.34 3.67 -5.70
C PHE A 105 -1.24 3.58 -4.65
N VAL A 106 -0.97 2.34 -4.21
CA VAL A 106 0.13 2.04 -3.27
C VAL A 106 1.49 2.30 -3.92
N TYR A 107 1.59 2.11 -5.23
CA TYR A 107 2.79 2.35 -6.02
C TYR A 107 2.52 3.39 -7.10
N ASP A 108 3.32 4.45 -7.12
CA ASP A 108 3.20 5.47 -8.15
C ASP A 108 3.57 4.94 -9.53
N PHE A 109 2.76 5.30 -10.53
CA PHE A 109 2.99 4.99 -11.94
C PHE A 109 2.64 6.17 -12.86
N GLU A 110 3.24 6.19 -14.06
CA GLU A 110 3.27 7.36 -14.95
C GLU A 110 1.88 7.95 -15.25
N ASN A 111 0.90 7.09 -15.54
CA ASN A 111 -0.44 7.51 -15.98
C ASN A 111 -1.47 7.64 -14.84
N GLN A 112 -1.05 7.55 -13.58
CA GLN A 112 -1.95 7.52 -12.41
C GLN A 112 -2.94 8.69 -12.36
N GLN A 113 -2.47 9.92 -12.61
CA GLN A 113 -3.32 11.11 -12.60
C GLN A 113 -4.39 11.12 -13.69
N LYS A 114 -4.18 10.38 -14.79
CA LYS A 114 -5.15 10.23 -15.88
C LYS A 114 -6.11 9.07 -15.62
N VAL A 115 -5.61 7.98 -15.02
CA VAL A 115 -6.40 6.80 -14.69
C VAL A 115 -7.38 7.07 -13.54
N LYS A 116 -6.93 7.81 -12.51
CA LYS A 116 -7.74 8.16 -11.33
C LYS A 116 -9.15 8.66 -11.65
N PRO A 117 -9.37 9.75 -12.42
CA PRO A 117 -10.72 10.25 -12.71
C PRO A 117 -11.59 9.28 -13.51
N ILE A 118 -10.98 8.37 -14.29
CA ILE A 118 -11.72 7.36 -15.06
C ILE A 118 -12.23 6.26 -14.13
N LEU A 119 -11.38 5.78 -13.22
CA LEU A 119 -11.77 4.82 -12.19
C LEU A 119 -12.77 5.44 -11.20
N GLU A 120 -12.65 6.74 -10.88
CA GLU A 120 -13.62 7.46 -10.04
C GLU A 120 -14.99 7.46 -10.70
N SER A 121 -15.01 7.78 -11.99
CA SER A 121 -16.23 7.70 -12.79
C SER A 121 -16.79 6.27 -12.87
N ALA A 122 -15.94 5.24 -12.95
CA ALA A 122 -16.38 3.85 -12.95
C ALA A 122 -16.97 3.44 -11.59
N PHE A 123 -16.36 3.87 -10.48
CA PHE A 123 -16.85 3.63 -9.13
C PHE A 123 -18.27 4.16 -8.94
N HIS A 124 -18.51 5.40 -9.36
CA HIS A 124 -19.84 5.99 -9.30
C HIS A 124 -20.86 5.32 -10.23
N LYS A 125 -20.41 4.60 -11.26
CA LYS A 125 -21.25 3.79 -12.14
C LYS A 125 -21.65 2.46 -11.49
N PHE A 126 -20.72 1.83 -10.77
CA PHE A 126 -21.03 0.70 -9.88
C PHE A 126 -21.97 1.08 -8.74
N ALA A 127 -21.88 2.31 -8.24
CA ALA A 127 -22.72 2.81 -7.15
C ALA A 127 -24.15 3.20 -7.57
N GLN A 128 -24.50 3.11 -8.85
CA GLN A 128 -25.84 3.46 -9.32
C GLN A 128 -26.86 2.39 -8.91
N ASP A 129 -28.13 2.78 -8.85
CA ASP A 129 -29.24 1.87 -8.60
C ASP A 129 -30.28 1.99 -9.74
N PRO A 130 -30.35 1.01 -10.67
CA PRO A 130 -29.48 -0.17 -10.77
C PRO A 130 -28.06 0.18 -11.27
N PRO A 131 -27.05 -0.67 -11.01
CA PRO A 131 -25.68 -0.40 -11.41
C PRO A 131 -25.50 -0.48 -12.94
N ASP A 132 -24.80 0.49 -13.50
CA ASP A 132 -24.45 0.55 -14.92
C ASP A 132 -23.14 -0.23 -15.16
N LEU A 133 -23.24 -1.56 -15.09
CA LEU A 133 -22.08 -2.47 -15.14
C LEU A 133 -21.32 -2.40 -16.47
N GLU A 134 -22.03 -2.16 -17.57
CA GLU A 134 -21.42 -2.07 -18.91
C GLU A 134 -20.52 -0.83 -19.02
N ASP A 135 -21.02 0.36 -18.66
CA ASP A 135 -20.20 1.57 -18.68
C ASP A 135 -19.11 1.53 -17.59
N ALA A 136 -19.43 1.02 -16.39
CA ALA A 136 -18.45 0.87 -15.32
C ALA A 136 -17.26 0.01 -15.76
N MET A 137 -17.53 -1.19 -16.29
CA MET A 137 -16.47 -2.07 -16.80
C MET A 137 -15.83 -1.55 -18.08
N GLY A 138 -16.59 -0.86 -18.94
CA GLY A 138 -16.06 -0.18 -20.12
C GLY A 138 -14.96 0.82 -19.76
N ARG A 139 -15.18 1.62 -18.70
CA ARG A 139 -14.19 2.57 -18.16
C ARG A 139 -12.97 1.87 -17.57
N VAL A 140 -13.16 0.79 -16.80
CA VAL A 140 -12.06 -0.01 -16.25
C VAL A 140 -11.19 -0.58 -17.38
N LYS A 141 -11.82 -1.19 -18.39
CA LYS A 141 -11.13 -1.73 -19.57
C LYS A 141 -10.41 -0.64 -20.36
N TYR A 142 -11.06 0.51 -20.55
CA TYR A 142 -10.43 1.66 -21.21
C TYR A 142 -9.19 2.13 -20.46
N SER A 143 -9.23 2.22 -19.13
CA SER A 143 -8.05 2.54 -18.31
C SER A 143 -6.91 1.55 -18.54
N LEU A 144 -7.23 0.26 -18.63
CA LEU A 144 -6.25 -0.79 -18.82
C LEU A 144 -5.71 -0.88 -20.25
N ILE A 145 -6.41 -0.40 -21.27
CA ILE A 145 -5.94 -0.47 -22.66
C ILE A 145 -5.20 0.82 -23.04
N SER A 146 -5.76 1.97 -22.67
CA SER A 146 -5.26 3.27 -23.14
C SER A 146 -4.05 3.80 -22.37
N PHE A 147 -3.75 3.25 -21.20
CA PHE A 147 -2.66 3.74 -20.34
C PHE A 147 -1.55 2.72 -20.07
N LEU A 148 -1.53 1.61 -20.81
CA LEU A 148 -0.36 0.75 -20.86
C LEU A 148 0.81 1.48 -21.53
N THR A 149 1.99 1.18 -21.05
CA THR A 149 3.27 1.68 -21.55
C THR A 149 4.09 0.52 -22.11
N SER A 150 5.25 0.80 -22.69
CA SER A 150 6.23 -0.22 -23.04
C SER A 150 6.92 -0.84 -21.80
N THR A 151 6.78 -0.21 -20.63
CA THR A 151 7.48 -0.59 -19.41
C THR A 151 6.65 -1.59 -18.60
N LYS A 152 7.13 -2.83 -18.54
CA LYS A 152 6.45 -3.95 -17.84
C LYS A 152 6.15 -3.64 -16.37
N THR A 153 7.05 -2.96 -15.67
CA THR A 153 6.88 -2.62 -14.25
C THR A 153 5.80 -1.56 -14.04
N GLU A 154 5.73 -0.54 -14.89
CA GLU A 154 4.66 0.47 -14.86
C GLU A 154 3.29 -0.17 -15.14
N ASN A 155 3.23 -1.08 -16.11
CA ASN A 155 2.01 -1.82 -16.41
C ASN A 155 1.58 -2.69 -15.23
N ALA A 156 2.51 -3.38 -14.57
CA ALA A 156 2.21 -4.20 -13.39
C ALA A 156 1.62 -3.37 -12.23
N LYS A 157 2.12 -2.15 -11.99
CA LYS A 157 1.56 -1.23 -10.99
C LYS A 157 0.15 -0.78 -11.35
N LEU A 158 -0.11 -0.48 -12.64
CA LEU A 158 -1.46 -0.15 -13.12
C LEU A 158 -2.42 -1.33 -12.89
N TYR A 159 -2.06 -2.53 -13.33
CA TYR A 159 -2.89 -3.73 -13.13
C TYR A 159 -3.18 -3.98 -11.65
N PHE A 160 -2.15 -3.92 -10.80
CA PHE A 160 -2.32 -4.09 -9.34
C PHE A 160 -3.26 -3.03 -8.75
N SER A 161 -3.12 -1.76 -9.17
CA SER A 161 -4.00 -0.67 -8.71
C SER A 161 -5.46 -0.92 -9.11
N VAL A 162 -5.69 -1.46 -10.31
CA VAL A 162 -7.04 -1.83 -10.76
C VAL A 162 -7.57 -3.04 -9.98
N VAL A 163 -6.73 -4.03 -9.63
CA VAL A 163 -7.14 -5.13 -8.73
C VAL A 163 -7.61 -4.59 -7.38
N LYS A 164 -6.81 -3.73 -6.74
CA LYS A 164 -7.19 -3.09 -5.46
C LYS A 164 -8.50 -2.30 -5.55
N PHE A 165 -8.68 -1.56 -6.66
CA PHE A 165 -9.91 -0.83 -6.94
C PHE A 165 -11.12 -1.76 -7.07
N LEU A 166 -10.99 -2.85 -7.84
CA LEU A 166 -12.09 -3.78 -8.08
C LEU A 166 -12.43 -4.62 -6.85
N VAL A 167 -11.47 -4.93 -5.98
CA VAL A 167 -11.74 -5.53 -4.66
C VAL A 167 -12.63 -4.63 -3.83
N ASP A 168 -12.35 -3.32 -3.78
CA ASP A 168 -13.19 -2.37 -3.03
C ASP A 168 -14.58 -2.21 -3.66
N VAL A 169 -14.68 -2.29 -5.00
CA VAL A 169 -15.98 -2.36 -5.71
C VAL A 169 -16.75 -3.62 -5.33
N ILE A 170 -16.09 -4.78 -5.21
CA ILE A 170 -16.73 -6.01 -4.73
C ILE A 170 -17.26 -5.82 -3.32
N GLU A 171 -16.45 -5.27 -2.42
CA GLU A 171 -16.81 -5.09 -1.00
C GLU A 171 -17.97 -4.10 -0.82
N TYR A 172 -17.98 -2.96 -1.52
CA TYR A 172 -19.04 -1.96 -1.38
C TYR A 172 -20.33 -2.28 -2.14
N PHE A 173 -20.22 -2.90 -3.31
CA PHE A 173 -21.35 -3.04 -4.24
C PHE A 173 -21.75 -4.48 -4.50
N ASN A 174 -21.14 -5.45 -3.78
CA ASN A 174 -21.43 -6.88 -3.86
C ASN A 174 -21.42 -7.41 -5.31
N GLN A 175 -20.29 -7.22 -6.01
CA GLN A 175 -20.10 -7.63 -7.41
C GLN A 175 -19.14 -8.83 -7.55
N PRO A 176 -19.48 -10.02 -7.01
CA PRO A 176 -18.55 -11.14 -6.88
C PRO A 176 -18.03 -11.71 -8.21
N TYR A 177 -18.72 -11.48 -9.33
CA TYR A 177 -18.26 -11.91 -10.66
C TYR A 177 -16.93 -11.25 -11.07
N LEU A 178 -16.59 -10.11 -10.48
CA LEU A 178 -15.33 -9.40 -10.76
C LEU A 178 -14.10 -10.21 -10.31
N ILE A 179 -14.25 -11.12 -9.35
CA ILE A 179 -13.16 -11.98 -8.87
C ILE A 179 -12.61 -12.84 -10.01
N GLU A 180 -13.50 -13.58 -10.67
CA GLU A 180 -13.16 -14.45 -11.81
C GLU A 180 -12.58 -13.61 -12.96
N TRP A 181 -13.22 -12.47 -13.26
CA TRP A 181 -12.74 -11.58 -14.32
C TRP A 181 -11.32 -11.04 -14.04
N MET A 182 -11.03 -10.66 -12.79
CA MET A 182 -9.69 -10.22 -12.40
C MET A 182 -8.67 -11.35 -12.57
N PHE A 183 -9.01 -12.54 -12.09
CA PHE A 183 -8.14 -13.72 -12.19
C PHE A 183 -7.82 -14.08 -13.64
N GLU A 184 -8.80 -14.04 -14.54
CA GLU A 184 -8.58 -14.37 -15.95
C GLU A 184 -7.92 -13.25 -16.76
N LYS A 185 -8.30 -12.00 -16.52
CA LYS A 185 -7.96 -10.88 -17.43
C LYS A 185 -6.89 -9.94 -16.89
N LEU A 186 -6.72 -9.82 -15.57
CA LEU A 186 -5.73 -8.92 -14.98
C LEU A 186 -4.48 -9.69 -14.54
N ILE A 187 -4.66 -10.70 -13.68
CA ILE A 187 -3.56 -11.41 -13.01
C ILE A 187 -2.49 -11.92 -14.01
N PRO A 188 -2.82 -12.55 -15.16
CA PRO A 188 -1.81 -13.07 -16.10
C PRO A 188 -0.95 -11.98 -16.78
N ASN A 189 -1.43 -10.74 -16.76
CA ASN A 189 -0.75 -9.59 -17.37
C ASN A 189 0.23 -8.90 -16.41
N ILE A 190 0.24 -9.28 -15.13
CA ILE A 190 1.14 -8.71 -14.13
C ILE A 190 2.51 -9.40 -14.21
N LYS A 191 3.50 -8.71 -14.78
CA LYS A 191 4.84 -9.27 -15.01
C LYS A 191 5.81 -9.13 -13.83
N SER A 192 5.47 -8.32 -12.83
CA SER A 192 6.24 -8.26 -11.58
C SER A 192 5.83 -9.43 -10.69
N LYS A 193 6.77 -10.31 -10.32
CA LYS A 193 6.50 -11.47 -9.45
C LYS A 193 5.87 -11.04 -8.13
N PHE A 194 6.44 -10.02 -7.50
CA PHE A 194 5.93 -9.47 -6.24
C PHE A 194 4.49 -8.94 -6.36
N LEU A 195 4.19 -8.15 -7.41
CA LEU A 195 2.84 -7.62 -7.59
C LEU A 195 1.85 -8.70 -8.05
N TYR A 196 2.32 -9.72 -8.76
CA TYR A 196 1.51 -10.87 -9.15
C TYR A 196 1.03 -11.62 -7.91
N GLU A 197 1.96 -11.96 -7.01
CA GLU A 197 1.65 -12.60 -5.72
C GLU A 197 0.75 -11.72 -4.87
N SER A 198 1.08 -10.43 -4.74
CA SER A 198 0.26 -9.47 -3.99
C SER A 198 -1.17 -9.39 -4.54
N SER A 199 -1.35 -9.45 -5.86
CA SER A 199 -2.67 -9.41 -6.49
C SER A 199 -3.47 -10.68 -6.22
N LEU A 200 -2.81 -11.85 -6.25
CA LEU A 200 -3.45 -13.12 -5.89
C LEU A 200 -3.87 -13.13 -4.42
N LEU A 201 -3.06 -12.58 -3.52
CA LEU A 201 -3.40 -12.46 -2.10
C LEU A 201 -4.64 -11.59 -1.86
N GLU A 202 -4.81 -10.52 -2.63
CA GLU A 202 -6.05 -9.72 -2.59
C GLU A 202 -7.27 -10.54 -3.05
N LEU A 203 -7.10 -11.43 -4.04
CA LEU A 203 -8.17 -12.35 -4.46
C LEU A 203 -8.46 -13.43 -3.41
N VAL A 204 -7.44 -13.99 -2.74
CA VAL A 204 -7.63 -14.94 -1.64
C VAL A 204 -8.42 -14.29 -0.51
N GLU A 205 -8.02 -13.10 -0.06
CA GLU A 205 -8.68 -12.40 1.04
C GLU A 205 -10.16 -12.11 0.73
N VAL A 206 -10.45 -11.56 -0.46
CA VAL A 206 -11.85 -11.24 -0.82
C VAL A 206 -12.69 -12.51 -1.00
N CYS A 207 -12.12 -13.60 -1.51
CA CYS A 207 -12.83 -14.88 -1.59
C CYS A 207 -13.15 -15.44 -0.19
N LEU A 208 -12.20 -15.41 0.74
CA LEU A 208 -12.42 -15.85 2.12
C LEU A 208 -13.50 -15.02 2.81
N LYS A 209 -13.47 -13.68 2.66
CA LYS A 209 -14.53 -12.77 3.16
C LYS A 209 -15.91 -13.14 2.64
N LEU A 210 -16.00 -13.50 1.36
CA LEU A 210 -17.25 -13.87 0.68
C LEU A 210 -17.59 -15.37 0.79
N LYS A 211 -16.84 -16.15 1.57
CA LYS A 211 -17.00 -17.61 1.72
C LYS A 211 -16.93 -18.40 0.40
N LYS A 212 -16.18 -17.88 -0.59
CA LYS A 212 -15.85 -18.54 -1.87
C LYS A 212 -14.63 -19.43 -1.71
N LEU A 213 -14.78 -20.51 -0.97
CA LEU A 213 -13.65 -21.32 -0.49
C LEU A 213 -12.93 -22.08 -1.61
N ASP A 214 -13.64 -22.50 -2.66
CA ASP A 214 -13.02 -23.20 -3.79
C ASP A 214 -12.13 -22.26 -4.62
N GLU A 215 -12.60 -21.04 -4.91
CA GLU A 215 -11.79 -20.03 -5.57
C GLU A 215 -10.62 -19.57 -4.69
N ALA A 216 -10.85 -19.39 -3.38
CA ALA A 216 -9.78 -19.08 -2.43
C ALA A 216 -8.69 -20.16 -2.44
N GLN A 217 -9.07 -21.44 -2.44
CA GLN A 217 -8.14 -22.57 -2.52
C GLN A 217 -7.34 -22.54 -3.84
N LEU A 218 -8.01 -22.29 -4.97
CA LEU A 218 -7.34 -22.18 -6.27
C LEU A 218 -6.31 -21.06 -6.27
N TYR A 219 -6.68 -19.86 -5.82
CA TYR A 219 -5.77 -18.72 -5.83
C TYR A 219 -4.63 -18.88 -4.83
N LEU A 220 -4.90 -19.49 -3.66
CA LEU A 220 -3.88 -19.88 -2.70
C LEU A 220 -2.85 -20.82 -3.32
N PHE A 221 -3.28 -21.82 -4.11
CA PHE A 221 -2.37 -22.71 -4.81
C PHE A 221 -1.42 -21.93 -5.75
N TYR A 222 -1.92 -20.92 -6.48
CA TYR A 222 -1.06 -20.06 -7.31
C TYR A 222 -0.09 -19.20 -6.50
N VAL A 223 -0.51 -18.71 -5.32
CA VAL A 223 0.39 -17.99 -4.40
C VAL A 223 1.52 -18.91 -3.97
N LEU A 224 1.20 -20.09 -3.44
CA LEU A 224 2.19 -21.06 -2.96
C LEU A 224 3.14 -21.50 -4.08
N LYS A 225 2.62 -21.72 -5.29
CA LYS A 225 3.45 -22.00 -6.47
C LYS A 225 4.42 -20.86 -6.79
N SER A 226 3.99 -19.60 -6.67
CA SER A 226 4.88 -18.45 -6.90
C SER A 226 5.96 -18.33 -5.83
N ILE A 227 5.64 -18.70 -4.59
CA ILE A 227 6.60 -18.78 -3.49
C ILE A 227 7.67 -19.84 -3.79
N ASP A 228 7.25 -21.01 -4.29
CA ASP A 228 8.15 -22.11 -4.69
C ASP A 228 9.16 -21.70 -5.79
N GLU A 229 8.85 -20.67 -6.59
CA GLU A 229 9.75 -20.17 -7.64
C GLU A 229 10.88 -19.26 -7.12
N TYR A 230 10.94 -18.95 -5.81
CA TYR A 230 12.07 -18.20 -5.25
C TYR A 230 13.30 -19.09 -5.12
N SER A 231 14.48 -18.54 -5.42
CA SER A 231 15.73 -19.27 -5.23
C SER A 231 16.09 -19.42 -3.75
N GLU A 232 16.97 -20.38 -3.44
CA GLU A 232 17.49 -20.56 -2.08
C GLU A 232 18.20 -19.32 -1.53
N ALA A 233 18.69 -18.41 -2.38
CA ALA A 233 19.30 -17.15 -1.95
C ALA A 233 18.24 -16.12 -1.49
N GLU A 234 16.97 -16.33 -1.83
CA GLU A 234 15.88 -15.38 -1.63
C GLU A 234 14.94 -15.80 -0.49
N VAL A 235 15.44 -16.54 0.51
CA VAL A 235 14.62 -16.98 1.67
C VAL A 235 13.90 -15.82 2.35
N TYR A 236 14.51 -14.62 2.38
CA TYR A 236 13.84 -13.43 2.89
C TYR A 236 12.53 -13.12 2.15
N ASN A 237 12.52 -13.25 0.83
CA ASN A 237 11.33 -13.02 0.02
C ASN A 237 10.27 -14.09 0.32
N VAL A 238 10.68 -15.37 0.43
CA VAL A 238 9.81 -16.47 0.85
C VAL A 238 9.13 -16.17 2.19
N MET A 239 9.91 -15.75 3.20
CA MET A 239 9.35 -15.43 4.51
C MET A 239 8.42 -14.23 4.48
N ASN A 240 8.72 -13.22 3.67
CA ASN A 240 7.85 -12.06 3.50
C ASN A 240 6.53 -12.45 2.80
N SER A 241 6.59 -13.33 1.81
CA SER A 241 5.41 -13.88 1.13
C SER A 241 4.53 -14.68 2.08
N PHE A 242 5.11 -15.58 2.89
CA PHE A 242 4.35 -16.29 3.93
C PHE A 242 3.77 -15.34 4.98
N LYS A 243 4.50 -14.31 5.39
CA LYS A 243 3.99 -13.31 6.34
C LYS A 243 2.73 -12.62 5.79
N GLN A 244 2.75 -12.21 4.53
CA GLN A 244 1.60 -11.58 3.90
C GLN A 244 0.44 -12.56 3.77
N LEU A 245 0.71 -13.79 3.32
CA LEU A 245 -0.28 -14.85 3.20
C LEU A 245 -0.97 -15.15 4.54
N VAL A 246 -0.22 -15.35 5.61
CA VAL A 246 -0.75 -15.58 6.96
C VAL A 246 -1.60 -14.40 7.39
N SER A 247 -1.12 -13.16 7.22
CA SER A 247 -1.88 -11.97 7.62
C SER A 247 -3.22 -11.82 6.90
N LYS A 248 -3.31 -12.31 5.66
CA LYS A 248 -4.50 -12.23 4.79
C LYS A 248 -5.48 -13.39 4.99
N THR A 249 -5.07 -14.44 5.71
CA THR A 249 -5.86 -15.68 5.86
C THR A 249 -6.21 -16.01 7.29
N ARG A 250 -5.44 -15.52 8.28
CA ARG A 250 -5.59 -15.89 9.69
C ARG A 250 -6.95 -15.55 10.30
N ASP A 251 -7.55 -14.44 9.88
CA ASP A 251 -8.77 -13.88 10.50
C ASP A 251 -10.07 -14.38 9.84
N PHE A 252 -9.99 -15.33 8.90
CA PHE A 252 -11.14 -15.85 8.17
C PHE A 252 -11.34 -17.36 8.39
N GLU A 253 -12.59 -17.80 8.24
CA GLU A 253 -12.94 -19.22 8.14
C GLU A 253 -12.32 -19.82 6.87
N ARG A 254 -11.70 -20.99 7.00
CA ARG A 254 -10.97 -21.68 5.93
C ARG A 254 -11.50 -23.10 5.79
N SER A 255 -11.42 -23.65 4.58
CA SER A 255 -11.71 -25.07 4.38
C SER A 255 -10.55 -25.94 4.87
N GLU A 256 -10.83 -27.19 5.21
CA GLU A 256 -9.78 -28.17 5.57
C GLU A 256 -8.69 -28.27 4.49
N LYS A 257 -9.05 -28.14 3.21
CA LYS A 257 -8.09 -28.16 2.09
C LYS A 257 -7.16 -26.96 2.10
N ILE A 258 -7.69 -25.76 2.39
CA ILE A 258 -6.87 -24.55 2.54
C ILE A 258 -5.91 -24.72 3.72
N ASP A 259 -6.42 -25.21 4.85
CA ASP A 259 -5.61 -25.43 6.04
C ASP A 259 -4.51 -26.46 5.79
N LEU A 260 -4.83 -27.56 5.09
CA LEU A 260 -3.86 -28.59 4.72
C LEU A 260 -2.73 -28.00 3.86
N LEU A 261 -3.07 -27.23 2.82
CA LEU A 261 -2.08 -26.58 1.95
C LEU A 261 -1.14 -25.65 2.74
N LEU A 262 -1.69 -24.84 3.65
CA LEU A 262 -0.90 -23.94 4.49
C LEU A 262 0.01 -24.71 5.46
N LYS A 263 -0.53 -25.73 6.13
CA LYS A 263 0.21 -26.57 7.08
C LYS A 263 1.39 -27.26 6.40
N GLU A 264 1.12 -27.97 5.30
CA GLU A 264 2.13 -28.73 4.55
C GLU A 264 3.24 -27.82 4.05
N LYS A 265 2.89 -26.68 3.41
CA LYS A 265 3.89 -25.76 2.87
C LYS A 265 4.73 -25.08 3.94
N LEU A 266 4.13 -24.62 5.03
CA LEU A 266 4.92 -24.01 6.12
C LEU A 266 5.90 -25.01 6.74
N LEU A 267 5.48 -26.26 6.94
CA LEU A 267 6.35 -27.30 7.49
C LEU A 267 7.46 -27.72 6.51
N GLU A 268 7.15 -27.87 5.22
CA GLU A 268 8.12 -28.15 4.16
C GLU A 268 9.28 -27.14 4.21
N TYR A 269 8.96 -25.83 4.21
CA TYR A 269 9.95 -24.77 4.30
C TYR A 269 10.65 -24.74 5.67
N GLY A 270 9.92 -25.01 6.76
CA GLY A 270 10.49 -25.03 8.12
C GLY A 270 11.60 -26.08 8.24
N GLN A 271 11.38 -27.25 7.67
CA GLN A 271 12.34 -28.34 7.67
C GLN A 271 13.50 -28.07 6.70
N GLY A 272 13.23 -27.48 5.53
CA GLY A 272 14.24 -27.21 4.50
C GLY A 272 15.21 -26.07 4.82
N VAL A 273 14.78 -25.04 5.55
CA VAL A 273 15.62 -23.87 5.83
C VAL A 273 16.64 -24.17 6.94
N LYS A 274 17.91 -23.82 6.74
CA LYS A 274 18.97 -24.05 7.75
C LYS A 274 19.00 -23.01 8.87
N ASN A 275 18.65 -21.76 8.55
CA ASN A 275 18.74 -20.65 9.49
C ASN A 275 17.66 -20.77 10.59
N ILE A 276 18.09 -20.75 11.85
CA ILE A 276 17.23 -20.89 13.03
C ILE A 276 16.19 -19.76 13.13
N ASP A 277 16.54 -18.54 12.74
CA ASP A 277 15.63 -17.38 12.83
C ASP A 277 14.43 -17.57 11.89
N TYR A 278 14.65 -18.10 10.69
CA TYR A 278 13.56 -18.43 9.77
C TYR A 278 12.73 -19.62 10.24
N LYS A 279 13.35 -20.62 10.89
CA LYS A 279 12.59 -21.70 11.54
C LYS A 279 11.67 -21.17 12.64
N ILE A 280 12.16 -20.24 13.46
CA ILE A 280 11.37 -19.58 14.49
C ILE A 280 10.22 -18.79 13.85
N GLN A 281 10.49 -18.05 12.78
CA GLN A 281 9.46 -17.30 12.06
C GLN A 281 8.34 -18.21 11.52
N ILE A 282 8.68 -19.41 11.05
CA ILE A 282 7.69 -20.40 10.62
C ILE A 282 6.87 -20.94 11.79
N VAL A 283 7.48 -21.15 12.97
CA VAL A 283 6.71 -21.48 14.18
C VAL A 283 5.71 -20.38 14.51
N GLU A 284 6.10 -19.11 14.38
CA GLU A 284 5.21 -17.97 14.59
C GLU A 284 4.07 -17.92 13.55
N PHE A 285 4.35 -18.23 12.28
CA PHE A 285 3.31 -18.35 11.25
C PHE A 285 2.31 -19.47 11.54
N LEU A 286 2.79 -20.64 11.97
CA LEU A 286 1.93 -21.75 12.39
C LEU A 286 1.08 -21.34 13.60
N GLU A 287 1.67 -20.63 14.56
CA GLU A 287 0.95 -20.10 15.72
C GLU A 287 -0.11 -19.06 15.34
N ASP A 288 0.20 -18.13 14.44
CA ASP A 288 -0.72 -17.10 13.94
C ASP A 288 -1.91 -17.69 13.17
N LEU A 289 -1.74 -18.86 12.56
CA LEU A 289 -2.81 -19.62 11.92
C LEU A 289 -3.57 -20.56 12.88
N ASN A 290 -3.26 -20.52 14.18
CA ASN A 290 -3.79 -21.40 15.23
C ASN A 290 -3.42 -22.88 15.10
N TYR A 291 -2.35 -23.23 14.38
CA TYR A 291 -1.82 -24.60 14.31
C TYR A 291 -0.91 -24.91 15.50
N ILE A 292 -1.44 -24.72 16.72
CA ILE A 292 -0.68 -24.69 17.98
C ILE A 292 0.13 -25.97 18.21
N GLN A 293 -0.46 -27.15 17.98
CA GLN A 293 0.23 -28.42 18.19
C GLN A 293 1.42 -28.60 17.23
N MET A 294 1.27 -28.17 15.96
CA MET A 294 2.34 -28.24 14.97
C MET A 294 3.44 -27.24 15.31
N ALA A 295 3.07 -25.99 15.62
CA ALA A 295 4.00 -24.97 16.09
C ALA A 295 4.81 -25.45 17.30
N TYR A 296 4.16 -26.07 18.30
CA TYR A 296 4.80 -26.62 19.48
C TYR A 296 5.79 -27.74 19.17
N ASN A 297 5.38 -28.71 18.36
CA ASN A 297 6.22 -29.85 17.98
C ASN A 297 7.47 -29.37 17.24
N PHE A 298 7.29 -28.43 16.32
CA PHE A 298 8.39 -27.88 15.54
C PHE A 298 9.34 -27.02 16.40
N ALA A 299 8.80 -26.21 17.32
CA ALA A 299 9.61 -25.47 18.29
C ALA A 299 10.45 -26.40 19.19
N LYS A 300 9.90 -27.54 19.62
CA LYS A 300 10.62 -28.56 20.37
C LYS A 300 11.73 -29.23 19.56
N GLU A 301 11.49 -29.49 18.29
CA GLU A 301 12.50 -30.04 17.38
C GLU A 301 13.69 -29.06 17.24
N ILE A 302 13.38 -27.79 17.01
CA ILE A 302 14.38 -26.71 16.97
C ILE A 302 15.17 -26.69 18.29
N GLN A 303 14.49 -26.75 19.44
CA GLN A 303 15.12 -26.75 20.76
C GLN A 303 16.10 -27.91 20.96
N LYS A 304 15.74 -29.13 20.53
CA LYS A 304 16.58 -30.34 20.69
C LYS A 304 17.86 -30.28 19.86
N ASN A 305 17.78 -29.66 18.69
CA ASN A 305 18.88 -29.59 17.73
C ASN A 305 19.76 -28.34 17.91
N LEU A 306 19.44 -27.50 18.90
CA LEU A 306 20.11 -26.23 19.14
C LEU A 306 21.39 -26.44 19.99
N PRO A 307 22.55 -25.91 19.56
CA PRO A 307 23.76 -25.95 20.37
C PRO A 307 23.54 -25.26 21.73
N PRO A 308 24.06 -25.82 22.84
CA PRO A 308 23.90 -25.24 24.18
C PRO A 308 24.40 -23.78 24.29
N GLU A 309 25.43 -23.46 23.51
CA GLU A 309 26.10 -22.14 23.42
C GLU A 309 25.30 -21.10 22.61
N SER A 310 24.21 -21.49 21.94
CA SER A 310 23.51 -20.58 21.04
C SER A 310 22.77 -19.47 21.78
N THR A 311 22.93 -18.24 21.30
CA THR A 311 22.22 -17.06 21.78
C THR A 311 20.69 -17.15 21.63
N ARG A 312 20.18 -18.12 20.85
CA ARG A 312 18.74 -18.33 20.61
C ARG A 312 18.09 -19.32 21.59
N VAL A 313 18.85 -20.00 22.45
CA VAL A 313 18.33 -21.03 23.37
C VAL A 313 17.22 -20.49 24.27
N GLU A 314 17.41 -19.31 24.86
CA GLU A 314 16.41 -18.72 25.76
C GLU A 314 15.14 -18.32 25.00
N HIS A 315 15.29 -17.78 23.78
CA HIS A 315 14.17 -17.41 22.94
C HIS A 315 13.31 -18.63 22.60
N VAL A 316 13.93 -19.73 22.16
CA VAL A 316 13.22 -20.97 21.82
C VAL A 316 12.57 -21.60 23.05
N ARG A 317 13.21 -21.54 24.22
CA ARG A 317 12.59 -22.00 25.50
C ARG A 317 11.32 -21.21 25.84
N LYS A 318 11.38 -19.88 25.69
CA LYS A 318 10.21 -18.99 25.90
C LYS A 318 9.09 -19.33 24.91
N LEU A 319 9.44 -19.55 23.65
CA LEU A 319 8.51 -19.95 22.58
C LEU A 319 7.82 -21.28 22.89
N VAL A 320 8.57 -22.33 23.24
CA VAL A 320 8.02 -23.64 23.61
C VAL A 320 7.10 -23.53 24.82
N LYS A 321 7.48 -22.75 25.85
CA LYS A 321 6.64 -22.54 27.04
C LYS A 321 5.33 -21.82 26.70
N ARG A 322 5.38 -20.78 25.86
CA ARG A 322 4.21 -20.05 25.38
C ARG A 322 3.24 -20.99 24.67
N LEU A 323 3.75 -21.76 23.72
CA LEU A 323 2.94 -22.70 22.93
C LEU A 323 2.36 -23.83 23.77
N HIS A 324 3.09 -24.34 24.76
CA HIS A 324 2.59 -25.38 25.66
C HIS A 324 1.39 -24.93 26.50
N SER A 325 1.36 -23.64 26.88
CA SER A 325 0.28 -23.08 27.69
C SER A 325 -0.97 -22.69 26.89
N LYS A 326 -0.89 -22.71 25.56
CA LYS A 326 -2.04 -22.37 24.70
C LYS A 326 -3.01 -23.55 24.59
N PRO A 327 -4.33 -23.30 24.56
CA PRO A 327 -5.29 -24.35 24.32
C PRO A 327 -5.04 -24.98 22.94
N ILE A 328 -5.07 -26.30 22.88
CA ILE A 328 -5.05 -27.04 21.62
C ILE A 328 -6.49 -27.05 21.13
N GLU A 329 -6.83 -26.16 20.22
CA GLU A 329 -8.08 -26.26 19.48
C GLU A 329 -7.94 -27.42 18.50
N TYR A 330 -8.72 -28.49 18.71
CA TYR A 330 -8.94 -29.49 17.68
C TYR A 330 -9.86 -28.84 16.63
N GLN A 331 -9.26 -28.35 15.55
CA GLN A 331 -9.97 -28.00 14.32
C GLN A 331 -9.80 -29.14 13.32
#